data_AF-A0A7Y9JJW3-F1
#
_entry.id   AF-A0A7Y9JJW3-F1
#
_cell.length_a   1.000
_cell.length_b   1.000
_cell.length_c   1.000
_cell.angle_alpha   90.00
_cell.angle_beta   90.00
_cell.angle_gamma   90.00
#
_symmetry.space_group_name_H-M   'P 1'
#
loop_
_entity.id
_entity.type
_entity.pdbx_description
1 polymer ?
#
loop_
_entity_poly.entity_id
_entity_poly.type
_entity_poly.pdbx_seq_one_letter_code
_entity_poly.pdbx_strand_id
1 'polypeptide(L)'
;MGTGASASPPKPPSVAPSPPRLSTAPAEGVQRHWREQPQPDESRSCATVKQRAAAAGRSKSSDSLISCADFVTMSTNADIGLDPDTGDDPLPAGCGQAIGSKIVERGIDCQRGAILYELWTKPKPPEVPKLVGTATIMVDSVDKLGWKAPNFNRTVKVKMVAATGRALSGIKIGADVKCFGSGCTLDYVSTGAVKDLAPAVPLDGFAQFHSSPPASSDPTAALAHYMRTTISIRHVNVDEPNPLEESHESELVRCDKRPPSPDPDTPNDAGGCVFPDLAPTYTLSKTTGTATKTAAHIERAQAATLNHWGRYTGAATDKPLTRLVDETLAEKNRTAACAAAPSPRPTGMDCDEYPFAATYQGAALEGKGDFHWELIDRSDNRAEGAYRKQWYLENRVIDEDPFWVKIVP
;
A
#
# COMPACT_ATOMS: atom_id res chain seq x y z
N MET A 1 -29.98 -17.10 -74.03
CA MET A 1 -28.76 -16.45 -73.52
C MET A 1 -29.16 -15.61 -72.32
N GLY A 2 -28.77 -16.03 -71.12
CA GLY A 2 -29.07 -15.35 -69.87
C GLY A 2 -28.07 -15.83 -68.84
N THR A 3 -27.04 -15.01 -68.64
CA THR A 3 -25.85 -15.25 -67.83
C THR A 3 -26.19 -15.29 -66.34
N GLY A 4 -25.89 -16.40 -65.68
CA GLY A 4 -25.98 -16.52 -64.22
C GLY A 4 -24.92 -15.68 -63.53
N ALA A 5 -25.34 -14.68 -62.75
CA ALA A 5 -24.47 -13.91 -61.89
C ALA A 5 -24.12 -14.73 -60.65
N SER A 6 -22.82 -15.06 -60.51
CA SER A 6 -22.25 -15.67 -59.31
C SER A 6 -22.10 -14.59 -58.23
N ALA A 7 -22.83 -14.73 -57.12
CA ALA A 7 -22.70 -13.86 -55.96
C ALA A 7 -21.44 -14.23 -55.16
N SER A 8 -20.54 -13.27 -54.97
CA SER A 8 -19.34 -13.43 -54.13
C SER A 8 -19.71 -13.53 -52.64
N PRO A 9 -18.98 -14.31 -51.83
CA PRO A 9 -19.24 -14.45 -50.41
C PRO A 9 -18.97 -13.14 -49.64
N PRO A 10 -19.66 -12.93 -48.50
CA PRO A 10 -19.57 -11.69 -47.74
C PRO A 10 -18.17 -11.51 -47.14
N LYS A 11 -17.67 -10.27 -47.25
CA LYS A 11 -16.40 -9.85 -46.67
C LYS A 11 -16.44 -9.97 -45.14
N PRO A 12 -15.43 -10.58 -44.48
CA PRO A 12 -15.40 -10.65 -43.03
C PRO A 12 -15.33 -9.24 -42.41
N PRO A 13 -15.93 -9.04 -41.22
CA PRO A 13 -15.96 -7.74 -40.57
C PRO A 13 -14.56 -7.23 -40.27
N SER A 14 -14.34 -5.94 -40.53
CA SER A 14 -13.08 -5.26 -40.24
C SER A 14 -12.77 -5.32 -38.74
N VAL A 15 -11.61 -5.89 -38.41
CA VAL A 15 -11.06 -5.89 -37.05
C VAL A 15 -10.97 -4.45 -36.56
N ALA A 16 -11.67 -4.15 -35.47
CA ALA A 16 -11.59 -2.85 -34.81
C ALA A 16 -10.12 -2.58 -34.39
N PRO A 17 -9.61 -1.35 -34.55
CA PRO A 17 -8.25 -1.02 -34.13
C PRO A 17 -8.11 -1.26 -32.62
N SER A 18 -7.11 -2.06 -32.24
CA SER A 18 -6.76 -2.29 -30.85
C SER A 18 -6.50 -0.95 -30.17
N PRO A 19 -7.05 -0.72 -28.96
CA PRO A 19 -6.71 0.48 -28.20
C PRO A 19 -5.20 0.53 -27.96
N PRO A 20 -4.58 1.73 -27.94
CA PRO A 20 -3.17 1.86 -27.64
C PRO A 20 -2.88 1.18 -26.30
N ARG A 21 -1.87 0.31 -26.27
CA ARG A 21 -1.33 -0.22 -25.01
C ARG A 21 -0.84 0.98 -24.20
N LEU A 22 -1.61 1.34 -23.18
CA LEU A 22 -1.14 2.24 -22.14
C LEU A 22 -0.04 1.52 -21.36
N SER A 23 1.01 2.30 -21.09
CA SER A 23 2.21 1.94 -20.34
C SER A 23 1.90 1.07 -19.13
N THR A 24 2.60 -0.05 -19.03
CA THR A 24 2.57 -0.95 -17.89
C THR A 24 3.04 -0.26 -16.62
N ALA A 25 2.17 -0.32 -15.61
CA ALA A 25 2.40 -0.30 -14.17
C ALA A 25 2.96 1.00 -13.53
N PRO A 26 2.39 1.42 -12.37
CA PRO A 26 3.12 2.29 -11.47
C PRO A 26 4.39 1.56 -11.02
N ALA A 27 5.45 2.30 -10.69
CA ALA A 27 6.65 1.71 -10.12
C ALA A 27 6.33 1.21 -8.71
N GLU A 28 5.85 -0.03 -8.62
CA GLU A 28 5.60 -0.75 -7.37
C GLU A 28 6.90 -0.90 -6.58
N GLY A 29 6.87 -0.48 -5.31
CA GLY A 29 7.86 -0.90 -4.33
C GLY A 29 7.77 -2.42 -4.18
N VAL A 30 8.90 -3.11 -4.29
CA VAL A 30 8.98 -4.56 -4.12
C VAL A 30 8.56 -4.93 -2.71
N GLN A 31 7.33 -5.43 -2.54
CA GLN A 31 6.99 -6.14 -1.33
C GLN A 31 7.60 -7.54 -1.37
N ARG A 32 8.23 -7.93 -0.26
CA ARG A 32 8.64 -9.33 -0.06
C ARG A 32 7.52 -10.16 0.55
N HIS A 33 6.68 -9.60 1.42
CA HIS A 33 5.58 -10.31 2.06
C HIS A 33 4.46 -9.35 2.48
N TRP A 34 3.22 -9.61 2.04
CA TRP A 34 2.03 -8.99 2.65
C TRP A 34 1.86 -9.53 4.06
N ARG A 35 1.44 -8.70 5.00
CA ARG A 35 1.04 -9.22 6.31
C ARG A 35 -0.15 -10.15 6.15
N GLU A 36 0.01 -11.38 6.65
CA GLU A 36 -1.06 -12.37 6.70
C GLU A 36 -2.24 -11.81 7.51
N GLN A 37 -3.42 -11.80 6.89
CA GLN A 37 -4.62 -11.29 7.51
C GLN A 37 -5.21 -12.34 8.45
N PRO A 38 -5.90 -11.92 9.54
CA PRO A 38 -6.66 -12.83 10.36
C PRO A 38 -7.59 -13.68 9.49
N GLN A 39 -7.61 -14.99 9.73
CA GLN A 39 -8.50 -15.89 8.99
C GLN A 39 -9.97 -15.53 9.29
N PRO A 40 -10.85 -15.51 8.27
CA PRO A 40 -12.28 -15.28 8.49
C PRO A 40 -12.87 -16.32 9.44
N ASP A 41 -13.91 -15.94 10.21
CA ASP A 41 -14.69 -16.92 10.98
C ASP A 41 -15.58 -17.75 10.04
N GLU A 42 -15.02 -18.84 9.52
CA GLU A 42 -15.69 -19.81 8.63
C GLU A 42 -17.01 -20.36 9.20
N SER A 43 -17.20 -20.28 10.53
CA SER A 43 -18.42 -20.71 11.18
C SER A 43 -19.63 -19.79 10.86
N ARG A 44 -19.36 -18.61 10.28
CA ARG A 44 -20.35 -17.57 9.94
C ARG A 44 -20.46 -17.28 8.43
N SER A 45 -19.71 -18.01 7.61
CA SER A 45 -19.81 -17.92 6.15
C SER A 45 -21.23 -18.28 5.68
N CYS A 46 -21.66 -17.72 4.56
CA CYS A 46 -22.99 -17.98 4.02
C CYS A 46 -23.20 -19.45 3.65
N ALA A 47 -22.15 -20.15 3.23
CA ALA A 47 -22.18 -21.60 3.03
C ALA A 47 -22.53 -22.35 4.34
N THR A 48 -21.87 -22.01 5.45
CA THR A 48 -22.10 -22.64 6.76
C THR A 48 -23.45 -22.25 7.36
N VAL A 49 -23.84 -20.98 7.25
CA VAL A 49 -25.12 -20.48 7.78
C VAL A 49 -26.30 -21.06 7.00
N LYS A 50 -26.19 -21.27 5.69
CA LYS A 50 -27.21 -21.98 4.91
C LYS A 50 -27.43 -23.41 5.42
N GLN A 51 -26.36 -24.12 5.76
CA GLN A 51 -26.45 -25.46 6.36
C GLN A 51 -27.07 -25.41 7.76
N ARG A 52 -26.69 -24.43 8.59
CA ARG A 52 -27.27 -24.23 9.93
C ARG A 52 -28.75 -23.84 9.87
N ALA A 53 -29.15 -22.98 8.94
CA ALA A 53 -30.55 -22.61 8.74
C ALA A 53 -31.40 -23.82 8.34
N ALA A 54 -30.84 -24.73 7.53
CA ALA A 54 -31.49 -26.00 7.19
C ALA A 54 -31.55 -26.98 8.38
N ALA A 55 -30.59 -26.92 9.32
CA ALA A 55 -30.51 -27.80 10.49
C ALA A 55 -31.18 -27.24 11.76
N ALA A 56 -31.47 -25.93 11.82
CA ALA A 56 -31.97 -25.25 13.00
C ALA A 56 -33.41 -25.68 13.32
N GLY A 57 -33.54 -26.56 14.31
CA GLY A 57 -34.83 -26.95 14.89
C GLY A 57 -35.55 -25.75 15.52
N ARG A 58 -36.85 -25.64 15.20
CA ARG A 58 -37.93 -24.85 15.84
C ARG A 58 -37.56 -23.44 16.31
N SER A 59 -37.71 -22.45 15.44
CA SER A 59 -38.02 -21.07 15.85
C SER A 59 -39.44 -20.96 16.45
N LYS A 60 -39.63 -20.07 17.43
CA LYS A 60 -40.94 -19.75 18.03
C LYS A 60 -41.84 -18.91 17.10
N SER A 61 -41.27 -18.21 16.12
CA SER A 61 -41.94 -17.27 15.20
C SER A 61 -41.70 -17.65 13.73
N SER A 62 -42.72 -17.51 12.88
CA SER A 62 -42.64 -17.72 11.43
C SER A 62 -41.94 -16.58 10.68
N ASP A 63 -41.65 -15.47 11.34
CA ASP A 63 -41.05 -14.26 10.76
C ASP A 63 -39.57 -14.05 11.13
N SER A 64 -38.96 -14.96 11.89
CA SER A 64 -37.57 -14.77 12.29
C SER A 64 -36.59 -14.90 11.13
N LEU A 65 -35.57 -14.04 11.16
CA LEU A 65 -34.50 -13.99 10.17
C LEU A 65 -33.18 -14.48 10.77
N ILE A 66 -32.37 -15.06 9.90
CA ILE A 66 -30.95 -15.33 10.13
C ILE A 66 -30.14 -14.63 9.04
N SER A 67 -28.94 -14.19 9.38
CA SER A 67 -28.04 -13.52 8.44
C SER A 67 -26.69 -14.19 8.37
N CYS A 68 -26.01 -14.01 7.25
CA CYS A 68 -24.60 -14.33 7.07
C CYS A 68 -23.90 -13.23 6.28
N ALA A 69 -22.58 -13.21 6.37
CA ALA A 69 -21.73 -12.30 5.63
C ALA A 69 -20.47 -13.06 5.21
N ASP A 70 -20.18 -13.07 3.92
CA ASP A 70 -18.87 -13.45 3.41
C ASP A 70 -18.08 -12.18 3.17
N PHE A 71 -16.97 -12.04 3.89
CA PHE A 71 -16.06 -10.92 3.69
C PHE A 71 -15.02 -11.34 2.66
N VAL A 72 -15.06 -10.64 1.53
CA VAL A 72 -14.08 -10.79 0.46
C VAL A 72 -12.97 -9.80 0.76
N THR A 73 -12.07 -10.24 1.65
CA THR A 73 -10.71 -9.71 1.79
C THR A 73 -9.74 -10.78 1.28
N MET A 74 -8.49 -10.41 0.98
CA MET A 74 -7.63 -11.19 0.07
C MET A 74 -7.55 -12.70 0.35
N SER A 75 -8.34 -13.50 -0.38
CA SER A 75 -8.06 -14.86 -0.84
C SER A 75 -9.24 -15.38 -1.66
N THR A 76 -9.15 -15.22 -2.97
CA THR A 76 -9.49 -16.15 -4.07
C THR A 76 -9.98 -15.38 -5.29
N ASN A 77 -9.43 -15.76 -6.45
CA ASN A 77 -9.82 -15.27 -7.76
C ASN A 77 -11.34 -15.36 -7.94
N ALA A 78 -12.02 -14.22 -8.02
CA ALA A 78 -13.33 -14.12 -8.61
C ALA A 78 -13.37 -12.86 -9.49
N ASP A 79 -13.47 -13.08 -10.80
CA ASP A 79 -13.68 -12.03 -11.80
C ASP A 79 -15.05 -11.37 -11.57
N ILE A 80 -15.07 -10.17 -11.00
CA ILE A 80 -16.26 -9.29 -10.99
C ILE A 80 -15.78 -7.87 -11.24
N GLY A 81 -16.06 -7.33 -12.43
CA GLY A 81 -15.76 -5.95 -12.78
C GLY A 81 -16.85 -4.99 -12.34
N LEU A 82 -16.49 -3.84 -11.75
CA LEU A 82 -17.25 -2.57 -11.72
C LEU A 82 -16.32 -1.38 -11.35
N ASP A 83 -16.58 -0.23 -11.99
CA ASP A 83 -15.95 1.11 -11.83
C ASP A 83 -16.53 1.89 -10.60
N PRO A 84 -16.01 3.09 -10.19
CA PRO A 84 -15.66 3.37 -8.80
C PRO A 84 -16.51 4.46 -8.07
N ASP A 85 -16.04 4.72 -6.84
CA ASP A 85 -16.53 5.46 -5.67
C ASP A 85 -16.89 6.96 -5.85
N THR A 86 -17.73 7.50 -4.95
CA THR A 86 -18.06 8.93 -4.82
C THR A 86 -18.40 9.39 -3.39
N GLY A 87 -17.63 8.95 -2.38
CA GLY A 87 -17.73 9.49 -1.01
C GLY A 87 -16.68 10.55 -0.68
N ASP A 88 -16.69 11.67 -1.43
CA ASP A 88 -16.14 13.03 -1.19
C ASP A 88 -14.75 13.27 -0.57
N ASP A 89 -13.81 12.34 -0.74
CA ASP A 89 -12.37 12.64 -0.86
C ASP A 89 -11.77 11.61 -1.82
N PRO A 90 -10.98 12.01 -2.85
CA PRO A 90 -10.39 11.05 -3.76
C PRO A 90 -9.43 10.14 -2.99
N LEU A 91 -9.62 8.83 -3.13
CA LEU A 91 -8.60 7.85 -2.76
C LEU A 91 -7.30 8.19 -3.53
N PRO A 92 -6.12 7.83 -3.00
CA PRO A 92 -4.87 7.93 -3.76
C PRO A 92 -5.03 7.32 -5.15
N ALA A 93 -4.41 7.92 -6.17
CA ALA A 93 -4.54 7.45 -7.54
C ALA A 93 -4.15 5.96 -7.64
N GLY A 94 -5.03 5.14 -8.22
CA GLY A 94 -4.88 3.68 -8.31
C GLY A 94 -5.54 2.89 -7.17
N CYS A 95 -5.85 3.53 -6.04
CA CYS A 95 -6.45 2.81 -4.92
C CYS A 95 -7.93 2.51 -5.17
N GLY A 96 -8.34 1.30 -4.81
CA GLY A 96 -9.73 0.87 -4.92
C GLY A 96 -10.20 0.60 -6.34
N GLN A 97 -9.30 0.46 -7.32
CA GLN A 97 -9.74 0.17 -8.70
C GLN A 97 -10.38 -1.21 -8.86
N ALA A 98 -10.11 -2.16 -7.95
CA ALA A 98 -10.75 -3.48 -7.93
C ALA A 98 -10.98 -3.98 -6.49
N ILE A 99 -11.95 -4.88 -6.32
CA ILE A 99 -12.08 -5.65 -5.07
C ILE A 99 -10.82 -6.49 -4.88
N GLY A 100 -10.26 -6.48 -3.67
CA GLY A 100 -8.99 -7.13 -3.37
C GLY A 100 -7.76 -6.35 -3.86
N SER A 101 -7.93 -5.16 -4.45
CA SER A 101 -6.79 -4.30 -4.76
C SER A 101 -6.19 -3.72 -3.48
N LYS A 102 -4.86 -3.70 -3.44
CA LYS A 102 -4.06 -3.10 -2.38
C LYS A 102 -2.91 -2.33 -3.00
N ILE A 103 -2.72 -1.10 -2.55
CA ILE A 103 -1.56 -0.28 -2.87
C ILE A 103 -0.86 0.03 -1.57
N VAL A 104 0.44 -0.24 -1.53
CA VAL A 104 1.29 0.24 -0.45
C VAL A 104 2.45 0.99 -1.05
N GLU A 105 2.69 2.17 -0.50
CA GLU A 105 3.85 3.01 -0.68
C GLU A 105 4.45 3.29 0.69
N ARG A 106 5.65 3.87 0.75
CA ARG A 106 6.40 4.07 2.01
C ARG A 106 5.60 4.80 3.11
N GLY A 107 4.63 5.64 2.74
CA GLY A 107 3.78 6.38 3.69
C GLY A 107 2.27 6.21 3.49
N ILE A 108 1.82 5.34 2.59
CA ILE A 108 0.40 5.13 2.28
C ILE A 108 0.11 3.63 2.14
N ASP A 109 -0.90 3.11 2.82
CA ASP A 109 -1.47 1.78 2.58
C ASP A 109 -2.95 1.96 2.25
N CYS A 110 -3.42 1.41 1.15
CA CYS A 110 -4.77 1.63 0.65
C CYS A 110 -5.34 0.34 0.09
N GLN A 111 -6.53 -0.04 0.56
CA GLN A 111 -7.09 -1.37 0.35
C GLN A 111 -8.59 -1.31 0.11
N ARG A 112 -9.10 -2.20 -0.75
CA ARG A 112 -10.54 -2.34 -1.03
C ARG A 112 -11.00 -3.78 -0.84
N GLY A 113 -11.97 -3.98 0.03
CA GLY A 113 -12.68 -5.24 0.24
C GLY A 113 -14.18 -5.11 -0.06
N ALA A 114 -14.87 -6.25 -0.01
CA ALA A 114 -16.33 -6.30 -0.11
C ALA A 114 -16.93 -7.24 0.93
N ILE A 115 -18.16 -6.97 1.35
CA ILE A 115 -18.96 -7.84 2.21
C ILE A 115 -20.18 -8.27 1.39
N LEU A 116 -20.33 -9.57 1.21
CA LEU A 116 -21.50 -10.19 0.58
C LEU A 116 -22.43 -10.65 1.70
N TYR A 117 -23.52 -9.92 1.88
CA TYR A 117 -24.46 -10.13 2.97
C TYR A 117 -25.74 -10.80 2.46
N GLU A 118 -26.24 -11.80 3.19
CA GLU A 118 -27.51 -12.45 2.88
C GLU A 118 -28.43 -12.53 4.11
N LEU A 119 -29.74 -12.40 3.84
CA LEU A 119 -30.82 -12.59 4.80
C LEU A 119 -31.68 -13.77 4.40
N TRP A 120 -31.86 -14.70 5.33
CA TRP A 120 -32.65 -15.91 5.14
C TRP A 120 -33.80 -15.97 6.14
N THR A 121 -34.93 -16.55 5.74
CA THR A 121 -35.99 -16.93 6.68
C THR A 121 -35.55 -18.09 7.56
N LYS A 122 -36.09 -18.18 8.77
CA LYS A 122 -35.91 -19.31 9.69
C LYS A 122 -37.24 -20.05 9.92
N PRO A 123 -37.75 -20.77 8.91
CA PRO A 123 -39.07 -21.38 8.98
C PRO A 123 -39.09 -22.64 9.87
N LYS A 124 -40.30 -23.11 10.21
CA LYS A 124 -40.47 -24.38 10.94
C LYS A 124 -40.38 -25.55 9.93
N PRO A 125 -39.70 -26.67 10.27
CA PRO A 125 -39.72 -27.86 9.43
C PRO A 125 -41.18 -28.31 9.14
N PRO A 126 -41.51 -28.71 7.89
CA PRO A 126 -40.62 -29.12 6.81
C PRO A 126 -40.21 -28.00 5.84
N GLU A 127 -40.59 -26.75 6.09
CA GLU A 127 -40.27 -25.63 5.20
C GLU A 127 -38.77 -25.38 5.14
N VAL A 128 -38.27 -25.09 3.93
CA VAL A 128 -36.86 -24.77 3.70
C VAL A 128 -36.60 -23.27 3.84
N PRO A 129 -35.45 -22.85 4.39
CA PRO A 129 -35.04 -21.45 4.43
C PRO A 129 -35.09 -20.80 3.03
N LYS A 130 -35.59 -19.57 2.95
CA LYS A 130 -35.68 -18.79 1.71
C LYS A 130 -34.81 -17.54 1.83
N LEU A 131 -34.06 -17.24 0.78
CA LEU A 131 -33.34 -15.98 0.65
C LEU A 131 -34.35 -14.84 0.49
N VAL A 132 -34.29 -13.83 1.35
CA VAL A 132 -35.23 -12.70 1.39
C VAL A 132 -34.57 -11.34 1.28
N GLY A 133 -33.25 -11.29 1.20
CA GLY A 133 -32.52 -10.08 0.88
C GLY A 133 -31.02 -10.35 0.72
N THR A 134 -30.37 -9.53 -0.09
CA THR A 134 -28.92 -9.51 -0.26
C THR A 134 -28.39 -8.09 -0.20
N ALA A 135 -27.14 -7.90 0.20
CA ALA A 135 -26.44 -6.64 0.05
C ALA A 135 -24.98 -6.86 -0.32
N THR A 136 -24.44 -5.98 -1.15
CA THR A 136 -23.01 -5.86 -1.44
C THR A 136 -22.52 -4.55 -0.84
N ILE A 137 -21.58 -4.64 0.08
CA ILE A 137 -21.05 -3.51 0.84
C ILE A 137 -19.56 -3.41 0.55
N MET A 138 -19.12 -2.29 0.00
CA MET A 138 -17.71 -1.99 -0.24
C MET A 138 -17.10 -1.43 1.04
N VAL A 139 -15.88 -1.86 1.35
CA VAL A 139 -15.10 -1.35 2.47
C VAL A 139 -13.73 -0.94 1.94
N ASP A 140 -13.47 0.36 1.96
CA ASP A 140 -12.15 0.92 1.68
C ASP A 140 -11.44 1.25 2.98
N SER A 141 -10.16 0.93 3.06
CA SER A 141 -9.30 1.32 4.17
C SER A 141 -8.09 2.06 3.63
N VAL A 142 -7.79 3.23 4.20
CA VAL A 142 -6.66 4.08 3.81
C VAL A 142 -5.87 4.48 5.03
N ASP A 143 -4.64 4.04 5.09
CA ASP A 143 -3.66 4.46 6.06
C ASP A 143 -2.75 5.53 5.45
N LYS A 144 -2.56 6.62 6.18
CA LYS A 144 -1.63 7.70 5.81
C LYS A 144 -0.70 7.97 6.97
N LEU A 145 0.60 7.80 6.73
CA LEU A 145 1.64 7.99 7.74
C LEU A 145 2.26 9.39 7.61
N GLY A 146 2.51 10.03 8.75
CA GLY A 146 3.23 11.29 8.81
C GLY A 146 4.74 11.05 8.78
N TRP A 147 5.44 11.49 7.74
CA TRP A 147 6.91 11.41 7.74
C TRP A 147 7.58 12.56 8.51
N LYS A 148 6.86 13.67 8.76
CA LYS A 148 7.32 14.84 9.54
C LYS A 148 6.87 14.85 11.01
N ALA A 149 5.93 13.98 11.37
CA ALA A 149 5.37 13.88 12.71
C ALA A 149 4.98 12.43 12.95
N PRO A 150 5.03 11.91 14.18
CA PRO A 150 4.81 10.50 14.46
C PRO A 150 3.31 10.17 14.55
N ASN A 151 2.50 10.92 13.79
CA ASN A 151 1.06 10.77 13.71
C ASN A 151 0.75 10.00 12.45
N PHE A 152 -0.25 9.14 12.55
CA PHE A 152 -0.74 8.38 11.41
C PHE A 152 -2.23 8.16 11.55
N ASN A 153 -2.85 8.00 10.40
CA ASN A 153 -4.29 8.02 10.28
C ASN A 153 -4.76 6.77 9.57
N ARG A 154 -5.90 6.24 9.99
CA ARG A 154 -6.67 5.26 9.24
C ARG A 154 -8.05 5.79 8.94
N THR A 155 -8.40 5.80 7.66
CA THR A 155 -9.73 6.13 7.15
C THR A 155 -10.39 4.84 6.71
N VAL A 156 -11.63 4.62 7.11
CA VAL A 156 -12.46 3.49 6.68
C VAL A 156 -13.71 4.05 6.02
N LYS A 157 -13.90 3.76 4.74
CA LYS A 157 -15.11 4.15 4.00
C LYS A 157 -15.95 2.93 3.73
N VAL A 158 -17.23 3.02 4.05
CA VAL A 158 -18.19 1.92 3.89
C VAL A 158 -19.34 2.38 3.02
N LYS A 159 -19.64 1.64 1.95
CA LYS A 159 -20.73 1.99 1.03
C LYS A 159 -21.50 0.75 0.62
N MET A 160 -22.80 0.73 0.88
CA MET A 160 -23.69 -0.26 0.28
C MET A 160 -23.94 0.11 -1.18
N VAL A 161 -23.38 -0.69 -2.09
CA VAL A 161 -23.43 -0.44 -3.55
C VAL A 161 -24.57 -1.18 -4.23
N ALA A 162 -25.05 -2.27 -3.64
CA ALA A 162 -26.21 -3.00 -4.11
C ALA A 162 -26.98 -3.60 -2.92
N ALA A 163 -28.31 -3.62 -3.00
CA ALA A 163 -29.14 -4.35 -2.05
C ALA A 163 -30.48 -4.76 -2.67
N THR A 164 -31.05 -5.86 -2.17
CA THR A 164 -32.34 -6.39 -2.60
C THR A 164 -33.20 -6.83 -1.43
N GLY A 165 -34.52 -6.87 -1.65
CA GLY A 165 -35.48 -7.42 -0.68
C GLY A 165 -35.40 -6.73 0.68
N ARG A 166 -35.41 -7.52 1.75
CA ARG A 166 -35.38 -7.01 3.13
C ARG A 166 -34.07 -6.30 3.50
N ALA A 167 -32.99 -6.49 2.75
CA ALA A 167 -31.70 -5.84 2.99
C ALA A 167 -31.65 -4.37 2.55
N LEU A 168 -32.66 -3.86 1.85
CA LEU A 168 -32.79 -2.43 1.47
C LEU A 168 -32.89 -1.50 2.68
N SER A 169 -33.17 -2.02 3.86
CA SER A 169 -33.28 -1.27 5.12
C SER A 169 -32.88 -2.15 6.30
N GLY A 170 -32.61 -1.55 7.46
CA GLY A 170 -32.43 -2.30 8.71
C GLY A 170 -31.05 -2.93 8.90
N ILE A 171 -30.13 -2.81 7.94
CA ILE A 171 -28.72 -3.15 8.13
C ILE A 171 -28.07 -2.05 8.99
N LYS A 172 -27.46 -2.48 10.09
CA LYS A 172 -26.69 -1.69 11.03
C LYS A 172 -25.23 -2.07 10.87
N ILE A 173 -24.35 -1.08 10.69
CA ILE A 173 -22.90 -1.30 10.52
C ILE A 173 -22.10 -0.42 11.48
N GLY A 174 -21.04 -0.96 12.05
CA GLY A 174 -20.04 -0.23 12.84
C GLY A 174 -18.65 -0.54 12.32
N ALA A 175 -17.74 0.44 12.41
CA ALA A 175 -16.33 0.27 12.13
C ALA A 175 -15.54 0.76 13.35
N ASP A 176 -14.84 -0.15 14.03
CA ASP A 176 -13.94 0.15 15.13
C ASP A 176 -12.51 0.08 14.62
N VAL A 177 -11.67 1.06 14.97
CA VAL A 177 -10.25 1.06 14.60
C VAL A 177 -9.42 1.16 15.86
N LYS A 178 -8.50 0.21 16.02
CA LYS A 178 -7.57 0.15 17.16
C LYS A 178 -6.14 0.09 16.65
N CYS A 179 -5.24 0.69 17.42
CA CYS A 179 -3.81 0.55 17.20
C CYS A 179 -3.22 -0.47 18.17
N PHE A 180 -2.26 -1.24 17.69
CA PHE A 180 -1.52 -2.25 18.44
C PHE A 180 -0.02 -1.98 18.32
N GLY A 181 0.74 -2.39 19.33
CA GLY A 181 2.17 -2.10 19.48
C GLY A 181 2.46 -1.21 20.70
N SER A 182 3.69 -1.22 21.19
CA SER A 182 4.11 -0.36 22.31
C SER A 182 4.09 1.10 21.88
N GLY A 183 3.72 2.02 22.76
CA GLY A 183 3.84 3.47 22.53
C GLY A 183 2.86 4.08 21.52
N CYS A 184 1.91 3.32 20.98
CA CYS A 184 0.83 3.85 20.16
C CYS A 184 -0.34 4.30 21.03
N THR A 185 -0.75 5.56 20.89
CA THR A 185 -1.93 6.13 21.54
C THR A 185 -2.96 6.55 20.50
N LEU A 186 -4.22 6.30 20.83
CA LEU A 186 -5.34 6.78 20.04
C LEU A 186 -5.64 8.23 20.46
N ASP A 187 -5.45 9.17 19.53
CA ASP A 187 -5.68 10.59 19.79
C ASP A 187 -7.13 10.96 19.56
N TYR A 188 -7.71 10.44 18.47
CA TYR A 188 -9.03 10.84 18.02
C TYR A 188 -9.70 9.77 17.16
N VAL A 189 -11.00 9.54 17.38
CA VAL A 189 -11.85 8.68 16.55
C VAL A 189 -13.12 9.44 16.21
N SER A 190 -13.43 9.54 14.92
CA SER A 190 -14.71 10.07 14.42
C SER A 190 -15.76 8.97 14.21
N THR A 191 -15.37 7.69 14.28
CA THR A 191 -16.25 6.54 14.10
C THR A 191 -15.94 5.33 14.96
N GLY A 192 -16.94 4.95 15.74
CA GLY A 192 -17.11 3.64 16.38
C GLY A 192 -18.58 3.34 16.70
N ALA A 193 -19.49 4.28 16.40
CA ALA A 193 -20.91 4.11 16.62
C ALA A 193 -21.53 3.31 15.48
N VAL A 194 -22.38 2.35 15.83
CA VAL A 194 -23.18 1.61 14.87
C VAL A 194 -24.19 2.56 14.20
N LYS A 195 -24.18 2.64 12.88
CA LYS A 195 -25.06 3.48 12.05
C LYS A 195 -25.99 2.63 11.18
N ASP A 196 -27.10 3.21 10.76
CA ASP A 196 -27.91 2.64 9.68
C ASP A 196 -27.16 2.73 8.36
N LEU A 197 -27.09 1.63 7.63
CA LEU A 197 -26.53 1.58 6.29
C LEU A 197 -27.66 1.52 5.27
N ALA A 198 -27.80 2.59 4.50
CA ALA A 198 -28.75 2.69 3.39
C ALA A 198 -28.01 2.58 2.04
N PRO A 199 -28.66 2.07 0.98
CA PRO A 199 -28.08 2.02 -0.35
C PRO A 199 -27.59 3.40 -0.82
N ALA A 200 -26.40 3.44 -1.42
CA ALA A 200 -25.77 4.65 -1.96
C ALA A 200 -25.46 5.79 -0.97
N VAL A 201 -25.77 5.63 0.32
CA VAL A 201 -25.36 6.59 1.37
C VAL A 201 -23.99 6.16 1.91
N PRO A 202 -22.91 6.93 1.66
CA PRO A 202 -21.59 6.58 2.18
C PRO A 202 -21.57 6.76 3.70
N LEU A 203 -20.87 5.86 4.37
CA LEU A 203 -20.52 5.97 5.78
C LEU A 203 -19.00 6.02 5.89
N ASP A 204 -18.51 7.20 6.21
CA ASP A 204 -17.08 7.41 6.40
C ASP A 204 -16.74 7.38 7.88
N GLY A 205 -15.54 6.85 8.14
CA GLY A 205 -14.93 6.78 9.43
C GLY A 205 -13.44 7.01 9.42
N PHE A 206 -12.94 7.54 10.53
CA PHE A 206 -11.56 7.95 10.65
C PHE A 206 -11.07 7.82 12.09
N ALA A 207 -9.86 7.30 12.23
CA ALA A 207 -9.10 7.28 13.46
C ALA A 207 -7.70 7.86 13.23
N GLN A 208 -7.27 8.73 14.15
CA GLN A 208 -5.93 9.28 14.20
C GLN A 208 -5.21 8.74 15.43
N PHE A 209 -3.97 8.37 15.21
CA PHE A 209 -3.07 7.80 16.19
C PHE A 209 -1.79 8.61 16.24
N HIS A 210 -1.15 8.52 17.40
CA HIS A 210 0.17 9.06 17.65
C HIS A 210 1.05 7.95 18.20
N SER A 211 2.30 7.93 17.77
CA SER A 211 3.35 7.13 18.40
C SER A 211 4.34 8.05 19.09
N SER A 212 4.85 7.61 20.24
CA SER A 212 6.04 8.20 20.86
C SER A 212 7.29 7.44 20.41
N PRO A 213 7.93 7.81 19.28
CA PRO A 213 9.04 7.03 18.74
C PRO A 213 10.25 7.07 19.68
N PRO A 214 11.05 5.98 19.70
CA PRO A 214 12.26 5.91 20.49
C PRO A 214 13.30 6.88 19.92
N ALA A 215 14.21 7.38 20.76
CA ALA A 215 15.20 8.38 20.36
C ALA A 215 16.36 7.87 19.48
N SER A 216 16.17 6.72 18.82
CA SER A 216 17.20 6.04 18.04
C SER A 216 16.93 6.13 16.54
N SER A 217 18.00 6.10 15.75
CA SER A 217 17.98 5.91 14.29
C SER A 217 18.26 4.46 13.89
N ASP A 218 18.32 3.55 14.86
CA ASP A 218 18.48 2.10 14.67
C ASP A 218 17.10 1.47 14.39
N PRO A 219 16.91 0.78 13.24
CA PRO A 219 15.67 0.08 12.93
C PRO A 219 15.23 -0.93 14.00
N THR A 220 16.17 -1.57 14.69
CA THR A 220 15.86 -2.58 15.72
C THR A 220 15.32 -1.95 17.00
N ALA A 221 15.64 -0.68 17.23
CA ALA A 221 15.13 0.08 18.36
C ALA A 221 13.75 0.69 18.07
N ALA A 222 13.34 0.78 16.79
CA ALA A 222 12.10 1.42 16.38
C ALA A 222 10.87 0.63 16.84
N LEU A 223 9.81 1.35 17.23
CA LEU A 223 8.55 0.73 17.60
C LEU A 223 7.80 0.31 16.34
N ALA A 224 7.32 -0.94 16.32
CA ALA A 224 6.45 -1.46 15.29
C ALA A 224 5.00 -1.43 15.79
N HIS A 225 4.14 -0.78 15.01
CA HIS A 225 2.72 -0.65 15.26
C HIS A 225 1.93 -1.23 14.11
N TYR A 226 0.64 -1.46 14.33
CA TYR A 226 -0.30 -1.69 13.25
C TYR A 226 -1.71 -1.30 13.69
N MET A 227 -2.55 -1.03 12.72
CA MET A 227 -3.95 -0.69 12.95
C MET A 227 -4.82 -1.89 12.57
N ARG A 228 -5.77 -2.24 13.42
CA ARG A 228 -6.81 -3.22 13.12
C ARG A 228 -8.13 -2.48 12.98
N THR A 229 -8.81 -2.70 11.85
CA THR A 229 -10.21 -2.33 11.67
C THR A 229 -11.07 -3.54 11.92
N THR A 230 -12.08 -3.40 12.76
CA THR A 230 -13.13 -4.40 12.94
C THR A 230 -14.44 -3.84 12.39
N ILE A 231 -14.98 -4.47 11.36
CA ILE A 231 -16.32 -4.16 10.82
C ILE A 231 -17.32 -5.07 11.53
N SER A 232 -18.35 -4.47 12.11
CA SER A 232 -19.49 -5.17 12.73
C SER A 232 -20.74 -4.91 11.92
N ILE A 233 -21.46 -5.96 11.53
CA ILE A 233 -22.71 -5.86 10.75
C ILE A 233 -23.81 -6.70 11.38
N ARG A 234 -25.01 -6.15 11.46
CA ARG A 234 -26.22 -6.88 11.86
C ARG A 234 -27.46 -6.31 11.18
N HIS A 235 -28.53 -7.09 11.12
CA HIS A 235 -29.84 -6.59 10.71
C HIS A 235 -30.77 -6.48 11.93
N VAL A 236 -31.56 -5.42 12.02
CA VAL A 236 -32.40 -5.15 13.22
C VAL A 236 -33.43 -6.23 13.53
N ASN A 237 -33.83 -7.02 12.53
CA ASN A 237 -34.84 -8.08 12.66
C ASN A 237 -34.24 -9.51 12.66
N VAL A 238 -32.92 -9.68 12.84
CA VAL A 238 -32.36 -11.02 13.05
C VAL A 238 -32.39 -11.38 14.54
N ASP A 239 -32.68 -12.64 14.83
CA ASP A 239 -32.78 -13.17 16.20
C ASP A 239 -31.39 -13.45 16.84
N GLU A 240 -30.30 -13.16 16.13
CA GLU A 240 -28.94 -13.40 16.62
C GLU A 240 -28.46 -12.25 17.51
N PRO A 241 -27.98 -12.54 18.74
CA PRO A 241 -27.63 -11.49 19.70
C PRO A 241 -26.34 -10.76 19.37
N ASN A 242 -25.44 -11.38 18.59
CA ASN A 242 -24.12 -10.84 18.28
C ASN A 242 -24.04 -10.40 16.82
N PRO A 243 -23.44 -9.24 16.52
CA PRO A 243 -23.16 -8.86 15.14
C PRO A 243 -22.19 -9.86 14.48
N LEU A 244 -22.23 -9.93 13.16
CA LEU A 244 -21.17 -10.53 12.36
C LEU A 244 -19.99 -9.56 12.36
N GLU A 245 -18.80 -10.07 12.63
CA GLU A 245 -17.60 -9.23 12.75
C GLU A 245 -16.46 -9.81 11.93
N GLU A 246 -15.72 -8.95 11.25
CA GLU A 246 -14.43 -9.29 10.64
C GLU A 246 -13.41 -8.22 10.97
N SER A 247 -12.16 -8.65 11.15
CA SER A 247 -11.04 -7.76 11.41
C SER A 247 -10.00 -7.83 10.32
N HIS A 248 -9.47 -6.67 9.97
CA HIS A 248 -8.42 -6.50 8.97
C HIS A 248 -7.28 -5.65 9.55
N GLU A 249 -6.03 -5.99 9.25
CA GLU A 249 -4.83 -5.35 9.80
C GLU A 249 -4.04 -4.59 8.73
N SER A 250 -3.58 -3.38 9.06
CA SER A 250 -2.62 -2.63 8.25
C SER A 250 -1.27 -3.35 8.16
N GLU A 251 -0.46 -2.90 7.20
CA GLU A 251 0.98 -3.16 7.25
C GLU A 251 1.62 -2.62 8.54
N LEU A 252 2.81 -3.15 8.86
CA LEU A 252 3.58 -2.69 10.02
C LEU A 252 3.97 -1.22 9.82
N VAL A 253 3.76 -0.41 10.84
CA VAL A 253 4.15 0.99 10.89
C VAL A 253 5.37 1.09 11.79
N ARG A 254 6.47 1.58 11.25
CA ARG A 254 7.65 1.96 12.02
C ARG A 254 7.65 3.46 12.21
N CYS A 255 7.75 3.92 13.45
CA CYS A 255 7.93 5.33 13.75
C CYS A 255 9.32 5.57 14.32
N ASP A 256 10.08 6.44 13.65
CA ASP A 256 11.47 6.74 13.95
C ASP A 256 11.59 8.17 14.49
N LYS A 257 12.65 8.52 15.24
CA LYS A 257 13.03 9.94 15.41
C LYS A 257 13.81 10.44 14.20
N ARG A 258 13.82 11.76 13.99
CA ARG A 258 14.67 12.34 12.94
C ARG A 258 16.14 12.05 13.27
N PRO A 259 16.97 11.63 12.30
CA PRO A 259 18.41 11.55 12.51
C PRO A 259 18.94 12.89 13.03
N PRO A 260 19.94 12.91 13.93
CA PRO A 260 20.47 14.14 14.49
C PRO A 260 20.81 15.15 13.39
N SER A 261 20.26 16.35 13.49
CA SER A 261 20.74 17.49 12.69
C SER A 261 22.09 17.93 13.27
N PRO A 262 23.08 18.35 12.46
CA PRO A 262 24.30 18.98 12.97
C PRO A 262 24.04 20.32 13.65
N ASP A 263 22.84 20.87 13.51
CA ASP A 263 22.36 22.02 14.28
C ASP A 263 21.66 21.54 15.58
N PRO A 264 22.27 21.75 16.77
CA PRO A 264 21.73 21.31 18.05
C PRO A 264 20.48 22.09 18.49
N ASP A 265 20.16 23.21 17.83
CA ASP A 265 19.05 24.09 18.17
C ASP A 265 17.83 23.90 17.25
N THR A 266 17.89 23.04 16.22
CA THR A 266 16.67 22.73 15.43
C THR A 266 15.79 21.75 16.22
N PRO A 267 14.62 22.16 16.77
CA PRO A 267 13.66 21.18 17.25
C PRO A 267 13.07 20.51 16.02
N ASN A 268 13.46 19.27 15.75
CA ASN A 268 12.79 18.40 14.79
C ASN A 268 12.76 16.96 15.32
N ASP A 269 12.36 16.89 16.58
CA ASP A 269 12.25 15.77 17.48
C ASP A 269 10.89 15.07 17.43
N ALA A 270 9.93 15.59 16.64
CA ALA A 270 8.63 14.95 16.46
C ALA A 270 8.77 13.51 15.91
N GLY A 271 9.76 13.25 15.04
CA GLY A 271 9.88 11.95 14.38
C GLY A 271 8.89 11.78 13.23
N GLY A 272 8.76 10.57 12.72
CA GLY A 272 7.90 10.27 11.58
C GLY A 272 7.81 8.78 11.30
N CYS A 273 6.70 8.37 10.69
CA CYS A 273 6.31 6.99 10.49
C CYS A 273 6.31 6.58 9.02
N VAL A 274 6.72 5.33 8.76
CA VAL A 274 6.74 4.69 7.43
C VAL A 274 6.35 3.21 7.54
N PHE A 275 5.99 2.61 6.41
CA PHE A 275 5.89 1.15 6.28
C PHE A 275 7.30 0.58 6.00
N PRO A 276 7.95 -0.05 7.00
CA PRO A 276 9.38 -0.37 6.95
C PRO A 276 9.70 -1.46 5.93
N ASP A 277 8.75 -2.37 5.67
CA ASP A 277 8.92 -3.52 4.78
C ASP A 277 8.94 -3.15 3.29
N LEU A 278 8.60 -1.90 2.95
CA LEU A 278 8.72 -1.37 1.59
C LEU A 278 10.03 -0.64 1.39
N ALA A 279 10.92 -1.20 0.57
CA ALA A 279 12.08 -0.47 0.06
C ALA A 279 11.61 0.66 -0.88
N PRO A 280 11.79 1.96 -0.53
CA PRO A 280 11.35 3.05 -1.38
C PRO A 280 12.27 3.21 -2.59
N THR A 281 11.76 3.83 -3.66
CA THR A 281 12.52 4.06 -4.90
C THR A 281 12.88 5.54 -5.06
N TYR A 282 14.17 5.83 -5.11
CA TYR A 282 14.71 7.14 -5.44
C TYR A 282 14.77 7.31 -6.96
N THR A 283 14.01 8.26 -7.51
CA THR A 283 13.91 8.44 -8.97
C THR A 283 14.63 9.70 -9.43
N LEU A 284 15.47 9.56 -10.46
CA LEU A 284 16.17 10.65 -11.13
C LEU A 284 15.91 10.61 -12.64
N SER A 285 15.87 11.78 -13.29
CA SER A 285 15.67 11.89 -14.74
C SER A 285 16.95 12.34 -15.45
N LYS A 286 17.19 11.81 -16.64
CA LYS A 286 18.31 12.21 -17.50
C LYS A 286 18.00 13.43 -18.37
N THR A 287 16.73 13.81 -18.51
CA THR A 287 16.30 14.95 -19.34
C THR A 287 15.62 16.07 -18.57
N THR A 288 15.25 15.86 -17.31
CA THR A 288 14.57 16.86 -16.47
C THR A 288 15.25 17.04 -15.12
N GLY A 289 15.09 18.23 -14.52
CA GLY A 289 15.77 18.60 -13.27
C GLY A 289 17.21 19.09 -13.48
N THR A 290 17.95 19.29 -12.40
CA THR A 290 19.33 19.82 -12.43
C THR A 290 20.40 18.77 -12.14
N ALA A 291 20.02 17.49 -12.00
CA ALA A 291 20.90 16.37 -11.69
C ALA A 291 21.00 15.35 -12.85
N THR A 292 20.87 15.85 -14.08
CA THR A 292 20.74 15.01 -15.29
C THR A 292 22.01 14.24 -15.64
N LYS A 293 23.19 14.84 -15.42
CA LYS A 293 24.47 14.20 -15.70
C LYS A 293 24.77 13.13 -14.66
N THR A 294 24.49 13.39 -13.39
CA THR A 294 24.55 12.38 -12.33
C THR A 294 23.58 11.24 -12.59
N ALA A 295 22.33 11.51 -13.00
CA ALA A 295 21.39 10.46 -13.38
C ALA A 295 21.93 9.56 -14.51
N ALA A 296 22.55 10.15 -15.53
CA ALA A 296 23.16 9.41 -16.63
C ALA A 296 24.39 8.60 -16.18
N HIS A 297 25.19 9.12 -15.25
CA HIS A 297 26.30 8.37 -14.64
C HIS A 297 25.80 7.17 -13.85
N ILE A 298 24.77 7.34 -13.00
CA ILE A 298 24.19 6.26 -12.20
C ILE A 298 23.68 5.13 -13.12
N GLU A 299 23.01 5.45 -14.22
CA GLU A 299 22.55 4.43 -15.18
C GLU A 299 23.73 3.63 -15.77
N ARG A 300 24.81 4.31 -16.16
CA ARG A 300 26.03 3.65 -16.65
C ARG A 300 26.67 2.79 -15.56
N ALA A 301 26.78 3.31 -14.34
CA ALA A 301 27.35 2.59 -13.20
C ALA A 301 26.54 1.33 -12.87
N GLN A 302 25.21 1.44 -12.81
CA GLN A 302 24.30 0.31 -12.62
C GLN A 302 24.46 -0.74 -13.72
N ALA A 303 24.84 -0.37 -14.95
CA ALA A 303 25.08 -1.33 -16.03
C ALA A 303 26.50 -1.92 -16.03
N ALA A 304 27.50 -1.14 -15.62
CA ALA A 304 28.92 -1.52 -15.69
C ALA A 304 29.41 -2.31 -14.47
N THR A 305 28.75 -2.16 -13.32
CA THR A 305 29.06 -2.89 -12.08
C THR A 305 28.51 -4.32 -12.12
N LEU A 306 29.19 -5.25 -11.48
CA LEU A 306 28.88 -6.68 -11.47
C LEU A 306 27.54 -6.99 -10.80
N ASN A 307 27.24 -6.31 -9.70
CA ASN A 307 26.04 -6.59 -8.91
C ASN A 307 24.85 -5.69 -9.24
N HIS A 308 25.02 -4.69 -10.11
CA HIS A 308 23.96 -3.77 -10.52
C HIS A 308 23.22 -3.12 -9.34
N TRP A 309 23.94 -2.78 -8.26
CA TRP A 309 23.34 -2.34 -6.98
C TRP A 309 22.32 -1.21 -7.16
N GLY A 310 21.21 -1.30 -6.43
CA GLY A 310 20.13 -0.32 -6.45
C GLY A 310 19.27 -0.33 -7.71
N ARG A 311 19.62 -1.10 -8.74
CA ARG A 311 18.80 -1.23 -9.96
C ARG A 311 17.61 -2.14 -9.68
N TYR A 312 16.41 -1.66 -9.99
CA TYR A 312 15.19 -2.45 -9.92
C TYR A 312 14.64 -2.77 -11.32
N THR A 313 14.59 -4.06 -11.65
CA THR A 313 14.05 -4.62 -12.89
C THR A 313 12.85 -5.55 -12.66
N GLY A 314 12.55 -5.88 -11.39
CA GLY A 314 11.54 -6.88 -11.02
C GLY A 314 12.12 -8.29 -10.90
N ALA A 315 13.43 -8.47 -11.12
CA ALA A 315 14.05 -9.79 -11.04
C ALA A 315 14.36 -10.16 -9.59
N ALA A 316 14.19 -11.44 -9.23
CA ALA A 316 14.54 -11.95 -7.91
C ALA A 316 16.03 -11.78 -7.54
N THR A 317 16.88 -11.56 -8.55
CA THR A 317 18.32 -11.32 -8.40
C THR A 317 18.67 -9.85 -8.19
N ASP A 318 17.71 -8.93 -8.30
CA ASP A 318 17.95 -7.50 -8.07
C ASP A 318 18.40 -7.26 -6.62
N LYS A 319 19.38 -6.37 -6.44
CA LYS A 319 19.98 -6.09 -5.14
C LYS A 319 19.78 -4.61 -4.78
N PRO A 320 19.04 -4.28 -3.70
CA PRO A 320 18.85 -2.89 -3.31
C PRO A 320 20.16 -2.30 -2.79
N LEU A 321 20.22 -0.98 -2.70
CA LEU A 321 21.20 -0.30 -1.86
C LEU A 321 20.71 -0.32 -0.42
N THR A 322 21.65 -0.27 0.51
CA THR A 322 21.38 -0.18 1.95
C THR A 322 21.97 1.11 2.48
N ARG A 323 21.17 1.93 3.16
CA ARG A 323 21.59 3.23 3.69
C ARG A 323 22.66 3.06 4.78
N LEU A 324 23.70 3.90 4.72
CA LEU A 324 24.76 4.01 5.73
C LEU A 324 24.78 5.44 6.30
N VAL A 325 24.50 5.60 7.59
CA VAL A 325 24.48 6.92 8.26
C VAL A 325 25.80 7.31 8.93
N ASP A 326 26.74 6.36 9.11
CA ASP A 326 28.07 6.64 9.64
C ASP A 326 28.89 7.45 8.62
N GLU A 327 29.07 8.74 8.90
CA GLU A 327 29.83 9.66 8.04
C GLU A 327 31.32 9.33 7.95
N THR A 328 31.90 8.67 8.95
CA THR A 328 33.30 8.20 8.90
C THR A 328 33.45 7.10 7.88
N LEU A 329 32.50 6.16 7.83
CA LEU A 329 32.48 5.11 6.81
C LEU A 329 32.10 5.66 5.44
N ALA A 330 31.18 6.62 5.35
CA ALA A 330 30.85 7.29 4.10
C ALA A 330 32.06 8.04 3.50
N GLU A 331 32.88 8.71 4.32
CA GLU A 331 34.11 9.35 3.84
C GLU A 331 35.15 8.34 3.33
N LYS A 332 35.26 7.16 3.97
CA LYS A 332 36.09 6.07 3.44
C LYS A 332 35.62 5.62 2.05
N ASN A 333 34.31 5.45 1.87
CA ASN A 333 33.74 5.10 0.56
C ASN A 333 34.07 6.16 -0.50
N ARG A 334 33.90 7.44 -0.18
CA ARG A 334 34.21 8.56 -1.08
C ARG A 334 35.69 8.60 -1.46
N THR A 335 36.57 8.46 -0.47
CA THR A 335 38.02 8.42 -0.70
C THR A 335 38.42 7.25 -1.59
N ALA A 336 37.86 6.06 -1.36
CA ALA A 336 38.15 4.87 -2.16
C ALA A 336 37.63 4.98 -3.60
N ALA A 337 36.40 5.45 -3.78
CA ALA A 337 35.79 5.59 -5.11
C ALA A 337 36.55 6.58 -5.99
N CYS A 338 36.94 7.71 -5.41
CA CYS A 338 37.59 8.81 -6.13
C CYS A 338 39.13 8.77 -6.07
N ALA A 339 39.74 7.67 -5.63
CA ALA A 339 41.20 7.57 -5.46
C ALA A 339 41.96 7.78 -6.78
N ALA A 340 41.37 7.40 -7.91
CA ALA A 340 41.94 7.57 -9.25
C ALA A 340 41.56 8.90 -9.92
N ALA A 341 40.72 9.73 -9.28
CA ALA A 341 40.34 11.02 -9.82
C ALA A 341 41.52 12.01 -9.74
N PRO A 342 41.66 12.94 -10.71
CA PRO A 342 42.69 13.97 -10.66
C PRO A 342 42.65 14.80 -9.37
N SER A 343 43.83 15.12 -8.83
CA SER A 343 44.01 16.00 -7.67
C SER A 343 45.06 17.08 -7.99
N PRO A 344 44.68 18.38 -8.11
CA PRO A 344 43.33 18.90 -7.93
C PRO A 344 42.38 18.48 -9.07
N ARG A 345 41.08 18.42 -8.76
CA ARG A 345 40.05 18.19 -9.78
C ARG A 345 40.01 19.38 -10.75
N PRO A 346 39.67 19.16 -12.03
CA PRO A 346 39.44 20.26 -12.97
C PRO A 346 38.42 21.26 -12.44
N THR A 347 38.60 22.54 -12.80
CA THR A 347 37.69 23.61 -12.38
C THR A 347 36.25 23.29 -12.79
N GLY A 348 35.33 23.38 -11.83
CA GLY A 348 33.90 23.12 -12.08
C GLY A 348 33.50 21.64 -12.09
N MET A 349 34.44 20.71 -11.88
CA MET A 349 34.15 19.28 -11.81
C MET A 349 34.26 18.76 -10.37
N ASP A 350 33.35 17.87 -9.99
CA ASP A 350 33.43 17.05 -8.80
C ASP A 350 33.49 15.57 -9.23
N CYS A 351 34.10 14.71 -8.41
CA CYS A 351 34.02 13.26 -8.62
C CYS A 351 32.67 12.79 -8.07
N ASP A 352 31.92 12.06 -8.88
CA ASP A 352 30.69 11.37 -8.49
C ASP A 352 30.94 9.88 -8.43
N GLU A 353 30.28 9.20 -7.50
CA GLU A 353 30.50 7.80 -7.17
C GLU A 353 29.20 7.01 -7.11
N TYR A 354 29.22 5.80 -7.66
CA TYR A 354 28.13 4.85 -7.52
C TYR A 354 28.66 3.41 -7.33
N PRO A 355 28.19 2.63 -6.34
CA PRO A 355 27.18 2.97 -5.33
C PRO A 355 27.53 4.20 -4.47
N PHE A 356 26.50 4.91 -3.99
CA PHE A 356 26.69 6.17 -3.27
C PHE A 356 27.58 5.97 -2.04
N ALA A 357 28.44 6.94 -1.71
CA ALA A 357 29.29 6.88 -0.53
C ALA A 357 28.51 6.60 0.77
N ALA A 358 27.27 7.08 0.84
CA ALA A 358 26.39 6.96 1.99
C ALA A 358 25.54 5.66 1.95
N THR A 359 26.13 4.56 1.45
CA THR A 359 25.57 3.20 1.42
C THR A 359 26.60 2.15 1.82
N TYR A 360 26.15 1.00 2.32
CA TYR A 360 27.02 -0.14 2.65
C TYR A 360 27.71 -0.73 1.40
N GLN A 361 27.12 -0.54 0.23
CA GLN A 361 27.69 -0.96 -1.06
C GLN A 361 28.71 0.03 -1.62
N GLY A 362 29.11 1.06 -0.87
CA GLY A 362 30.15 1.99 -1.30
C GLY A 362 31.52 1.34 -1.47
N ALA A 363 32.42 2.03 -2.17
CA ALA A 363 33.68 1.49 -2.71
C ALA A 363 34.71 0.99 -1.67
N ALA A 364 34.60 1.38 -0.40
CA ALA A 364 35.50 0.93 0.67
C ALA A 364 34.92 -0.22 1.50
N LEU A 365 33.65 -0.57 1.30
CA LEU A 365 32.90 -1.57 2.05
C LEU A 365 32.55 -2.74 1.12
N GLU A 366 31.26 -3.08 0.97
CA GLU A 366 30.82 -4.23 0.16
C GLU A 366 31.09 -4.03 -1.33
N GLY A 367 31.09 -2.78 -1.81
CA GLY A 367 31.32 -2.45 -3.22
C GLY A 367 32.79 -2.41 -3.62
N LYS A 368 33.72 -2.97 -2.84
CA LYS A 368 35.14 -2.97 -3.18
C LYS A 368 35.37 -3.72 -4.51
N GLY A 369 35.84 -2.99 -5.52
CA GLY A 369 36.02 -3.52 -6.88
C GLY A 369 34.74 -3.62 -7.70
N ASP A 370 33.62 -3.11 -7.17
CA ASP A 370 32.29 -3.13 -7.78
C ASP A 370 31.62 -1.75 -7.66
N PHE A 371 32.32 -0.74 -8.14
CA PHE A 371 31.89 0.65 -8.16
C PHE A 371 32.31 1.31 -9.46
N HIS A 372 31.70 2.44 -9.77
CA HIS A 372 32.03 3.31 -10.88
C HIS A 372 32.14 4.75 -10.37
N TRP A 373 33.04 5.52 -10.98
CA TRP A 373 33.19 6.95 -10.69
C TRP A 373 33.34 7.74 -11.99
N GLU A 374 32.96 9.00 -11.95
CA GLU A 374 33.11 9.91 -13.10
C GLU A 374 33.33 11.35 -12.62
N LEU A 375 34.02 12.17 -13.42
CA LEU A 375 34.04 13.61 -13.22
C LEU A 375 32.77 14.22 -13.82
N ILE A 376 31.93 14.78 -12.96
CA ILE A 376 30.66 15.40 -13.33
C ILE A 376 30.71 16.89 -12.97
N ASP A 377 29.93 17.68 -13.70
CA ASP A 377 29.71 19.08 -13.37
C ASP A 377 29.32 19.24 -11.89
N ARG A 378 30.04 20.10 -11.18
CA ARG A 378 29.89 20.34 -9.75
C ARG A 378 28.46 20.73 -9.37
N SER A 379 27.80 21.55 -10.17
CA SER A 379 26.43 22.00 -9.86
C SER A 379 25.42 20.87 -9.99
N ASP A 380 25.60 20.01 -11.00
CA ASP A 380 24.76 18.83 -11.24
C ASP A 380 24.91 17.79 -10.12
N ASN A 381 26.16 17.45 -9.78
CA ASN A 381 26.47 16.50 -8.70
C ASN A 381 25.96 16.98 -7.32
N ARG A 382 26.13 18.27 -7.00
CA ARG A 382 25.64 18.82 -5.73
C ARG A 382 24.13 18.92 -5.65
N ALA A 383 23.47 19.15 -6.78
CA ALA A 383 22.01 19.15 -6.82
C ALA A 383 21.46 17.75 -6.49
N GLU A 384 22.04 16.70 -7.08
CA GLU A 384 21.66 15.32 -6.74
C GLU A 384 21.87 15.02 -5.25
N GLY A 385 23.03 15.41 -4.71
CA GLY A 385 23.31 15.20 -3.29
C GLY A 385 22.30 15.89 -2.37
N ALA A 386 21.74 17.04 -2.76
CA ALA A 386 20.67 17.72 -2.04
C ALA A 386 19.32 16.99 -2.18
N TYR A 387 18.96 16.55 -3.40
CA TYR A 387 17.74 15.79 -3.67
C TYR A 387 17.71 14.48 -2.88
N ARG A 388 18.82 13.73 -2.89
CA ARG A 388 18.92 12.44 -2.18
C ARG A 388 18.78 12.62 -0.67
N LYS A 389 19.40 13.65 -0.09
CA LYS A 389 19.25 13.97 1.35
C LYS A 389 17.80 14.27 1.71
N GLN A 390 17.11 15.07 0.91
CA GLN A 390 15.70 15.37 1.13
C GLN A 390 14.84 14.12 0.97
N TRP A 391 15.13 13.30 -0.04
CA TRP A 391 14.42 12.06 -0.29
C TRP A 391 14.57 11.04 0.85
N TYR A 392 15.75 10.91 1.45
CA TYR A 392 15.96 10.09 2.65
C TYR A 392 15.08 10.56 3.82
N LEU A 393 14.90 11.88 4.00
CA LEU A 393 14.04 12.43 5.05
C LEU A 393 12.55 12.14 4.79
N GLU A 394 12.09 12.35 3.56
CA GLU A 394 10.70 12.14 3.14
C GLU A 394 10.28 10.67 3.23
N ASN A 395 11.20 9.75 2.95
CA ASN A 395 10.96 8.31 2.97
C ASN A 395 11.43 7.62 4.26
N ARG A 396 11.91 8.41 5.23
CA ARG A 396 12.46 7.94 6.51
C ARG A 396 13.44 6.78 6.32
N VAL A 397 14.33 6.91 5.34
CA VAL A 397 15.39 5.94 5.07
C VAL A 397 16.48 6.16 6.11
N ILE A 398 16.45 5.36 7.16
CA ILE A 398 17.43 5.37 8.26
C ILE A 398 18.53 4.34 7.99
N ASP A 399 19.44 4.15 8.95
CA ASP A 399 20.53 3.18 8.78
C ASP A 399 19.99 1.79 8.48
N GLU A 400 20.69 1.05 7.63
CA GLU A 400 20.31 -0.31 7.19
C GLU A 400 19.01 -0.41 6.38
N ASP A 401 18.27 0.67 6.15
CA ASP A 401 17.08 0.62 5.29
C ASP A 401 17.48 0.32 3.83
N PRO A 402 16.80 -0.65 3.18
CA PRO A 402 17.00 -0.91 1.77
C PRO A 402 16.27 0.14 0.92
N PHE A 403 16.84 0.49 -0.23
CA PHE A 403 16.19 1.32 -1.23
C PHE A 403 16.67 1.04 -2.66
N TRP A 404 15.83 1.44 -3.62
CA TRP A 404 16.10 1.34 -5.05
C TRP A 404 16.44 2.71 -5.64
N VAL A 405 17.13 2.71 -6.77
CA VAL A 405 17.42 3.90 -7.58
C VAL A 405 16.95 3.66 -9.01
N LYS A 406 15.96 4.44 -9.43
CA LYS A 406 15.37 4.36 -10.77
C LYS A 406 15.79 5.57 -11.60
N ILE A 407 16.38 5.30 -12.76
CA ILE A 407 16.68 6.34 -13.74
C ILE A 407 15.59 6.33 -14.82
N VAL A 408 14.99 7.49 -15.07
CA VAL A 408 14.01 7.70 -16.13
C VAL A 408 14.60 8.58 -17.24
N PRO A 409 14.05 8.51 -18.47
CA PRO A 409 14.45 9.39 -19.56
C PRO A 409 14.48 10.85 -19.14
#